data_AF-A0A167HF75-F1
#
_entry.id   AF-A0A167HF75-F1
#
_cell.length_a   1.000
_cell.length_b   1.000
_cell.length_c   1.000
_cell.angle_alpha   90.00
_cell.angle_beta   90.00
_cell.angle_gamma   90.00
#
_symmetry.space_group_name_H-M   'P 1'
#
loop_
_entity.id
_entity.type
_entity.pdbx_description
1 polymer ?
#
loop_
_entity_poly.entity_id
_entity_poly.type
_entity_poly.pdbx_seq_one_letter_code
_entity_poly.pdbx_strand_id
1 'polypeptide(L)'
;MKISAERLAQATRAHWRIDNSLHWCLDVAMNEDGRRIRRDGAPEVLADVRHIALNLLRKETAFKKGGRAKHLKAASNESYLEKVLNSK
;
A
#
# COMPACT_ATOMS: atom_id res chain seq x y z
N MET A 1 -33.61 -10.72 -5.15
CA MET A 1 -32.64 -11.26 -4.16
C MET A 1 -32.57 -10.29 -2.98
N LYS A 2 -33.06 -10.66 -1.78
CA LYS A 2 -32.96 -9.82 -0.57
C LYS A 2 -31.68 -10.20 0.19
N ILE A 3 -30.85 -9.23 0.53
CA ILE A 3 -29.69 -9.41 1.41
C ILE A 3 -30.14 -9.24 2.87
N SER A 4 -29.60 -10.03 3.79
CA SER A 4 -29.87 -9.83 5.23
C SER A 4 -29.11 -8.61 5.75
N ALA A 5 -29.63 -7.98 6.80
CA ALA A 5 -28.96 -6.86 7.48
C ALA A 5 -27.54 -7.25 7.95
N GLU A 6 -27.37 -8.47 8.46
CA GLU A 6 -26.06 -8.99 8.88
C GLU A 6 -25.07 -9.08 7.72
N ARG A 7 -25.50 -9.62 6.58
CA ARG A 7 -24.64 -9.79 5.41
C ARG A 7 -24.29 -8.45 4.78
N LEU A 8 -25.21 -7.49 4.82
CA LEU A 8 -24.93 -6.10 4.44
C LEU A 8 -23.87 -5.48 5.36
N ALA A 9 -24.01 -5.60 6.68
CA ALA A 9 -23.06 -5.05 7.64
C ALA A 9 -21.65 -5.67 7.48
N GLN A 10 -21.56 -6.99 7.24
CA GLN A 10 -20.30 -7.66 6.96
C GLN A 10 -19.65 -7.15 5.66
N ALA A 11 -20.42 -7.01 4.59
CA ALA A 11 -19.93 -6.48 3.32
C ALA A 11 -19.41 -5.05 3.47
N THR A 12 -20.15 -4.18 4.18
CA THR A 12 -19.73 -2.80 4.47
C THR A 12 -18.41 -2.77 5.22
N ARG A 13 -18.24 -3.58 6.27
CA ARG A 13 -16.96 -3.64 7.02
C ARG A 13 -15.81 -4.18 6.17
N ALA A 14 -16.07 -5.19 5.34
CA ALA A 14 -15.06 -5.75 4.44
C ALA A 14 -14.60 -4.71 3.41
N HIS A 15 -15.52 -3.91 2.87
CA HIS A 15 -15.21 -2.81 1.97
C HIS A 15 -14.33 -1.75 2.64
N TRP A 16 -14.73 -1.23 3.80
CA TRP A 16 -13.93 -0.24 4.55
C TRP A 16 -12.57 -0.76 5.00
N ARG A 17 -12.40 -2.08 5.13
CA ARG A 17 -11.09 -2.68 5.42
C ARG A 17 -10.12 -2.47 4.25
N ILE A 18 -10.60 -2.43 3.00
CA ILE A 18 -9.77 -2.15 1.83
C ILE A 18 -9.26 -0.71 1.92
N ASP A 19 -10.13 0.25 2.22
CA ASP A 19 -9.71 1.66 2.31
C ASP A 19 -8.70 1.90 3.44
N ASN A 20 -8.99 1.36 4.63
CA ASN A 20 -8.11 1.52 5.78
C ASN A 20 -6.76 0.79 5.60
N SER A 21 -6.79 -0.40 5.02
CA SER A 21 -5.57 -1.21 4.90
C SER A 21 -4.79 -0.91 3.62
N LEU A 22 -5.41 -0.54 2.51
CA LEU A 22 -4.73 -0.33 1.23
C LEU A 22 -4.64 1.16 0.90
N HIS A 23 -5.77 1.80 0.61
CA HIS A 23 -5.79 3.19 0.09
C HIS A 23 -5.06 4.15 1.02
N TRP A 24 -5.42 4.17 2.31
CA TRP A 24 -4.75 5.06 3.27
C TRP A 24 -3.22 4.86 3.34
N CYS A 25 -2.75 3.62 3.18
CA CYS A 25 -1.31 3.35 3.13
C CYS A 25 -0.66 3.93 1.87
N LEU A 26 -1.31 3.84 0.72
CA LEU A 26 -0.79 4.40 -0.52
C LEU A 26 -0.79 5.93 -0.48
N ASP A 27 -1.90 6.52 -0.05
CA ASP A 27 -2.09 7.97 0.07
C ASP A 27 -1.06 8.58 1.02
N VAL A 28 -0.95 8.05 2.24
CA VAL A 28 -0.17 8.68 3.32
C VAL A 28 1.27 8.17 3.38
N ALA A 29 1.49 6.86 3.24
CA ALA A 29 2.83 6.28 3.39
C ALA A 29 3.64 6.31 2.08
N MET A 30 2.98 6.19 0.92
CA MET A 30 3.61 6.31 -0.40
C MET A 30 3.42 7.67 -1.06
N ASN A 31 2.68 8.59 -0.42
CA ASN A 31 2.44 9.95 -0.90
C ASN A 31 1.84 9.96 -2.31
N GLU A 32 0.80 9.14 -2.51
CA GLU A 32 0.09 9.00 -3.78
C GLU A 32 -0.68 10.27 -4.16
N ASP A 33 -1.56 10.76 -3.27
CA ASP A 33 -2.36 11.98 -3.47
C ASP A 33 -1.52 13.22 -3.82
N GLY A 34 -0.31 13.31 -3.25
CA GLY A 34 0.58 14.44 -3.48
C GLY A 34 1.24 14.44 -4.87
N ARG A 35 1.11 13.38 -5.67
CA ARG A 35 1.80 13.25 -6.97
C ARG A 35 0.95 13.84 -8.08
N ARG A 36 1.59 14.65 -8.93
CA ARG A 36 0.96 15.34 -10.05
C ARG A 36 1.06 14.59 -11.39
N ILE A 37 1.15 13.27 -11.35
CA ILE A 37 1.30 12.42 -12.54
C ILE A 37 -0.06 12.33 -13.24
N ARG A 38 -0.12 12.71 -14.52
CA ARG A 38 -1.39 12.85 -15.27
C ARG A 38 -1.31 12.41 -16.73
N ARG A 39 -0.16 11.87 -17.16
CA ARG A 39 0.14 11.62 -18.58
C ARG A 39 0.00 10.13 -18.90
N ASP A 40 -0.60 9.82 -20.05
CA ASP A 40 -0.50 8.54 -20.78
C ASP A 40 -0.56 7.26 -19.93
N GLY A 41 -1.58 7.12 -19.06
CA GLY A 41 -1.74 5.90 -18.23
C GLY A 41 -0.69 5.69 -17.14
N ALA A 42 0.22 6.66 -16.95
CA ALA A 42 1.21 6.62 -15.89
C ALA A 42 0.63 6.55 -14.46
N PRO A 43 -0.55 7.14 -14.15
CA PRO A 43 -1.18 6.95 -12.84
C PRO A 43 -1.44 5.48 -12.51
N GLU A 44 -2.00 4.72 -13.44
CA GLU A 44 -2.34 3.31 -13.28
C GLU A 44 -1.08 2.45 -13.12
N VAL A 45 -0.09 2.65 -14.00
CA VAL A 45 1.19 1.92 -13.92
C VAL A 45 1.88 2.16 -12.57
N LEU A 46 1.88 3.41 -12.09
CA LEU A 46 2.51 3.71 -10.82
C LEU A 46 1.71 3.17 -9.63
N ALA A 47 0.38 3.13 -9.71
CA ALA A 47 -0.45 2.50 -8.69
C ALA A 47 -0.09 1.01 -8.52
N ASP A 48 0.08 0.28 -9.63
CA ASP A 48 0.50 -1.13 -9.61
C ASP A 48 1.89 -1.30 -8.98
N VAL A 49 2.86 -0.45 -9.36
CA VAL A 49 4.19 -0.47 -8.77
C VAL A 49 4.14 -0.21 -7.25
N ARG A 50 3.29 0.74 -6.80
CA ARG A 50 3.11 1.01 -5.37
C ARG A 50 2.48 -0.17 -4.64
N HIS A 51 1.54 -0.87 -5.23
CA HIS A 51 0.98 -2.10 -4.65
C HIS A 51 2.05 -3.16 -4.43
N ILE A 52 2.91 -3.39 -5.43
CA ILE A 52 4.04 -4.32 -5.31
C ILE A 52 4.99 -3.88 -4.18
N ALA A 53 5.39 -2.61 -4.19
CA ALA A 53 6.29 -2.07 -3.17
C ALA A 53 5.70 -2.15 -1.75
N LEU A 54 4.42 -1.82 -1.57
CA LEU A 54 3.73 -1.90 -0.29
C LEU A 54 3.69 -3.34 0.23
N ASN A 55 3.43 -4.32 -0.64
CA ASN A 55 3.43 -5.73 -0.28
C ASN A 55 4.82 -6.21 0.16
N LEU A 56 5.88 -5.82 -0.54
CA LEU A 56 7.26 -6.14 -0.14
C LEU A 56 7.63 -5.51 1.21
N LEU A 57 7.27 -4.24 1.43
CA LEU A 57 7.52 -3.54 2.69
C LEU A 57 6.74 -4.13 3.88
N ARG A 58 5.60 -4.78 3.63
CA ARG A 58 4.85 -5.54 4.64
C ARG A 58 5.50 -6.86 4.99
N LYS A 59 6.06 -7.56 3.99
CA LYS A 59 6.76 -8.84 4.18
C LYS A 59 8.10 -8.68 4.89
N GLU A 60 8.78 -7.55 4.70
CA GLU A 60 9.99 -7.23 5.48
C GLU A 60 9.61 -7.05 6.96
N THR A 61 10.21 -7.82 7.88
CA THR A 61 9.85 -7.81 9.31
C THR A 61 10.97 -7.40 10.25
N ALA A 62 12.21 -7.24 9.77
CA ALA A 62 13.34 -6.93 10.63
C ALA A 62 13.32 -5.46 11.08
N PHE A 63 12.83 -4.55 10.24
CA PHE A 63 12.66 -3.15 10.65
C PHE A 63 11.24 -2.89 11.15
N LYS A 64 11.05 -2.97 12.47
CA LYS A 64 9.73 -2.86 13.13
C LYS A 64 9.23 -1.40 13.22
N LYS A 65 8.94 -0.79 12.06
CA LYS A 65 8.36 0.56 11.95
C LYS A 65 7.21 0.60 10.93
N GLY A 66 6.45 1.69 10.93
CA GLY A 66 5.34 1.90 10.00
C GLY A 66 5.81 2.05 8.54
N GLY A 67 4.88 1.87 7.60
CA GLY A 67 5.16 1.83 6.16
C GLY A 67 5.95 3.02 5.63
N ARG A 68 5.63 4.24 6.07
CA ARG A 68 6.34 5.46 5.65
C ARG A 68 7.82 5.43 6.05
N ALA A 69 8.13 5.01 7.27
CA ALA A 69 9.51 4.92 7.75
C ALA A 69 10.28 3.83 7.01
N LYS A 70 9.64 2.68 6.74
CA LYS A 70 10.24 1.63 5.91
C LYS A 70 10.53 2.12 4.50
N HIS A 71 9.58 2.81 3.87
CA HIS A 71 9.71 3.37 2.53
C HIS A 71 10.87 4.40 2.46
N LEU A 72 10.93 5.34 3.40
CA LEU A 72 12.02 6.33 3.46
C LEU A 72 13.39 5.68 3.72
N LYS A 73 13.44 4.61 4.53
CA LYS A 73 14.68 3.87 4.76
C LYS A 73 15.13 3.13 3.50
N ALA A 74 14.20 2.51 2.77
CA ALA A 74 14.51 1.86 1.49
C ALA A 74 14.99 2.88 0.44
N ALA A 75 14.48 4.11 0.47
CA ALA A 75 14.92 5.17 -0.42
C ALA A 75 16.34 5.71 -0.12
N SER A 76 16.86 5.53 1.10
CA SER A 76 18.13 6.11 1.56
C SER A 76 19.20 5.10 1.96
N ASN A 77 18.88 3.80 1.96
CA ASN A 77 19.80 2.73 2.35
C ASN A 77 19.68 1.54 1.40
N GLU A 78 20.71 1.35 0.58
CA GLU A 78 20.75 0.31 -0.47
C GLU A 78 20.67 -1.11 0.09
N SER A 79 21.41 -1.41 1.17
CA SER A 79 21.34 -2.73 1.82
C SER A 79 19.94 -3.05 2.35
N TYR A 80 19.24 -2.05 2.89
CA TYR A 80 17.86 -2.23 3.33
C TYR A 80 16.89 -2.33 2.15
N LEU A 81 17.13 -1.60 1.06
CA LEU A 81 16.36 -1.74 -0.18
C LEU A 81 16.48 -3.15 -0.74
N GLU A 82 17.70 -3.69 -0.88
CA GLU A 82 17.93 -5.06 -1.33
C GLU A 82 17.19 -6.07 -0.45
N LYS A 83 17.20 -5.87 0.87
CA LYS A 83 16.46 -6.72 1.80
C LYS A 83 14.95 -6.69 1.52
N VAL A 84 14.38 -5.51 1.29
CA VAL A 84 12.95 -5.36 0.93
C VAL A 84 12.66 -6.04 -0.40
N LEU A 85 13.50 -5.85 -1.42
CA LEU A 85 13.33 -6.46 -2.75
C LEU A 85 13.40 -7.99 -2.71
N ASN A 86 14.21 -8.54 -1.80
CA ASN A 86 14.35 -9.98 -1.57
C ASN A 86 13.31 -10.55 -0.59
N SER A 87 12.36 -9.76 -0.09
CA SER A 87 11.31 -10.20 0.84
C SER A 87 10.16 -10.95 0.14
N LYS A 88 10.48 -11.91 -0.74
CA LYS A 88 9.50 -12.70 -1.52
C LYS A 88 8.56 -13.51 -0.63
#